data_AF-A0AAP2GPW0-F1
#
_entry.id   AF-A0AAP2GPW0-F1
#
_cell.length_a   1.000
_cell.length_b   1.000
_cell.length_c   1.000
_cell.angle_alpha   90.00
_cell.angle_beta   90.00
_cell.angle_gamma   90.00
#
_symmetry.space_group_name_H-M   'P 1'
#
loop_
_entity.id
_entity.type
_entity.pdbx_description
1 polymer ?
#
loop_
_entity_poly.entity_id
_entity_poly.type
_entity_poly.pdbx_seq_one_letter_code
_entity_poly.pdbx_strand_id
1 'polypeptide(L)'
;MNSSINIIVTVLLIFWGGVLMMSPMMIVAEGIRDNRGSLLFVMAILGYPIVVFGVIKILGLPYFGMNVTGWLTAVTAVWLIVILLYGLPGMFWNAGRGISNNGYFASVDAVYHDGKRMRHADARSFKLLTDNRYAIDKTTVFYHGDPVREADPASFEPVAEAQPDTSRIVADTGTRIFWRDKNHIYYNGKLIPGCDPASFELMAGLYSRDASHVYYSDQVLAGVDPRTFRFLGEGIATDGKVLYIYHKRSETPVDLSSFTVIEGEYERFCRDNNGVYMLFVLQDEPLVRAAGADPATFTTLERSYGKDKDHVYFFGNYQGKGQQFVLLEGANPATFTIGYDAATKSEARDGSRSYLYGERVD
;
A
#
# COMPACT_ATOMS: atom_id res chain seq x y z
N MET A 1 -10.29 29.44 45.28
CA MET A 1 -11.27 29.30 44.18
C MET A 1 -10.60 29.28 42.80
N ASN A 2 -9.63 30.15 42.52
CA ASN A 2 -8.95 30.23 41.22
C ASN A 2 -8.18 28.95 40.80
N SER A 3 -7.56 28.23 41.75
CA SER A 3 -6.77 27.03 41.43
C SER A 3 -7.62 25.87 40.90
N SER A 4 -8.85 25.69 41.39
CA SER A 4 -9.74 24.62 40.94
C SER A 4 -10.23 24.84 39.50
N ILE A 5 -10.53 26.09 39.13
CA ILE A 5 -10.95 26.46 37.78
C ILE A 5 -9.81 26.22 36.77
N ASN A 6 -8.59 26.62 37.12
CA ASN A 6 -7.41 26.38 36.30
C ASN A 6 -7.17 24.89 36.01
N ILE A 7 -7.33 24.05 37.03
CA ILE A 7 -7.17 22.59 36.90
C ILE A 7 -8.25 22.03 35.97
N ILE A 8 -9.52 22.41 36.16
CA ILE A 8 -10.63 21.94 35.34
C ILE A 8 -10.43 22.31 33.86
N VAL A 9 -10.10 23.57 33.57
CA VAL A 9 -9.83 24.03 32.19
C VAL A 9 -8.67 23.26 31.57
N THR A 10 -7.61 23.00 32.33
CA THR A 10 -6.43 22.27 31.83
C THR A 10 -6.76 20.81 31.52
N VAL A 11 -7.52 20.14 32.38
CA VAL A 11 -7.99 18.76 32.14
C VAL A 11 -8.90 18.71 30.91
N LEU A 12 -9.72 19.74 30.67
CA LEU A 12 -10.53 19.80 29.46
C LEU A 12 -9.67 19.99 28.20
N LEU A 13 -8.62 20.81 28.26
CA LEU A 13 -7.80 21.14 27.08
C LEU A 13 -6.76 20.07 26.72
N ILE A 14 -6.32 19.23 27.67
CA ILE A 14 -5.25 18.23 27.42
C ILE A 14 -5.59 17.24 26.30
N PHE A 15 -6.88 16.97 26.09
CA PHE A 15 -7.35 16.05 25.07
C PHE A 15 -7.35 16.65 23.66
N TRP A 16 -7.25 17.98 23.52
CA TRP A 16 -7.37 18.62 22.21
C TRP A 16 -6.23 18.22 21.27
N GLY A 17 -5.01 18.08 21.79
CA GLY A 17 -3.87 17.59 20.99
C GLY A 17 -4.13 16.19 20.42
N GLY A 18 -4.62 15.26 21.25
CA GLY A 18 -4.98 13.91 20.80
C GLY A 18 -6.11 13.90 19.77
N VAL A 19 -7.13 14.73 19.97
CA VAL A 19 -8.25 14.91 19.02
C VAL A 19 -7.75 15.43 17.66
N LEU A 20 -6.85 16.42 17.65
CA LEU A 20 -6.26 16.94 16.42
C LEU A 20 -5.46 15.86 15.68
N MET A 21 -4.70 15.04 16.41
CA MET A 21 -3.93 13.94 15.82
C MET A 21 -4.82 12.82 15.25
N MET A 22 -5.94 12.52 15.91
CA MET A 22 -6.91 11.51 15.44
C MET A 22 -7.88 12.05 14.38
N SER A 23 -7.90 13.37 14.14
CA SER A 23 -8.82 14.02 13.21
C SER A 23 -8.83 13.46 11.78
N PRO A 24 -7.69 13.07 11.15
CA PRO A 24 -7.74 12.47 9.82
C PRO A 24 -8.56 11.18 9.80
N MET A 25 -8.36 10.30 10.80
CA MET A 25 -9.06 9.01 10.86
C MET A 25 -10.56 9.19 11.12
N MET A 26 -10.94 10.12 11.99
CA MET A 26 -12.36 10.42 12.25
C MET A 26 -13.09 10.92 11.00
N ILE A 27 -12.43 11.71 10.14
CA ILE A 27 -13.03 12.26 8.92
C ILE A 27 -13.10 11.22 7.79
N VAL A 28 -12.17 10.26 7.77
CA VAL A 28 -12.12 9.18 6.78
C VAL A 28 -13.04 8.01 7.17
N ALA A 29 -13.46 7.91 8.43
CA ALA A 29 -14.35 6.88 8.91
C ALA A 29 -15.67 6.82 8.10
N GLU A 30 -16.10 5.60 7.80
CA GLU A 30 -17.29 5.34 6.99
C GLU A 30 -18.53 6.03 7.57
N GLY A 31 -19.35 6.59 6.67
CA GLY A 31 -20.61 7.25 7.04
C GLY A 31 -20.47 8.67 7.62
N ILE A 32 -19.25 9.15 7.91
CA ILE A 32 -19.06 10.52 8.43
C ILE A 32 -19.24 11.56 7.33
N ARG A 33 -18.58 11.37 6.18
CA ARG A 33 -18.47 12.39 5.11
C ARG A 33 -19.80 12.78 4.48
N ASP A 34 -20.82 11.93 4.56
CA ASP A 34 -22.12 12.15 3.92
C ASP A 34 -23.25 12.46 4.92
N ASN A 35 -22.94 12.53 6.22
CA ASN A 35 -23.92 12.80 7.26
C ASN A 35 -23.70 14.18 7.89
N ARG A 36 -24.69 15.08 7.77
CA ARG A 36 -24.63 16.43 8.35
C ARG A 36 -24.41 16.45 9.85
N GLY A 37 -25.08 15.55 10.59
CA GLY A 37 -24.93 15.45 12.04
C GLY A 37 -23.51 15.04 12.43
N SER A 38 -22.96 14.04 11.74
CA SER A 38 -21.58 13.58 11.95
C SER A 38 -20.55 14.66 11.63
N LEU A 39 -20.72 15.38 10.52
CA LEU A 39 -19.83 16.49 10.15
C LEU A 39 -19.88 17.64 11.15
N LEU A 40 -21.08 18.00 11.65
CA LEU A 40 -21.24 18.98 12.72
C LEU A 40 -20.57 18.53 14.01
N PHE A 41 -20.74 17.26 14.37
CA PHE A 41 -20.11 16.67 15.55
C PHE A 41 -18.59 16.73 15.46
N VAL A 42 -17.99 16.37 14.32
CA VAL A 42 -16.55 16.49 14.09
C VAL A 42 -16.09 17.94 14.19
N MET A 43 -16.77 18.89 13.54
CA MET A 43 -16.44 20.31 13.64
C MET A 43 -16.54 20.81 15.10
N ALA A 44 -17.54 20.36 15.86
CA ALA A 44 -17.71 20.71 17.27
C ALA A 44 -16.60 20.13 18.16
N ILE A 45 -16.22 18.87 17.98
CA ILE A 45 -15.10 18.26 18.72
C ILE A 45 -13.77 18.94 18.36
N LEU A 46 -13.52 19.27 17.10
CA LEU A 46 -12.30 20.00 16.77
C LEU A 46 -12.28 21.41 17.38
N GLY A 47 -13.45 22.01 17.57
CA GLY A 47 -13.64 23.39 18.00
C GLY A 47 -13.96 23.60 19.49
N TYR A 48 -14.07 22.54 20.31
CA TYR A 48 -14.49 22.69 21.70
C TYR A 48 -13.63 23.65 22.54
N PRO A 49 -12.31 23.83 22.30
CA PRO A 49 -11.53 24.83 23.03
C PRO A 49 -12.01 26.26 22.81
N ILE A 50 -12.59 26.56 21.64
CA ILE A 50 -13.20 27.88 21.36
C ILE A 50 -14.32 28.15 22.37
N VAL A 51 -15.14 27.14 22.65
CA VAL A 51 -16.22 27.23 23.64
C VAL A 51 -15.64 27.42 25.04
N VAL A 52 -14.61 26.66 25.41
CA VAL A 52 -13.93 26.76 26.71
C VAL A 52 -13.36 28.17 26.93
N PHE A 53 -12.55 28.68 26.01
CA PHE A 53 -11.98 30.03 26.12
C PHE A 53 -13.04 31.12 25.99
N GLY A 54 -14.10 30.90 25.22
CA GLY A 54 -15.26 31.79 25.14
C GLY A 54 -15.97 31.94 26.48
N VAL A 55 -16.24 30.84 27.18
CA VAL A 55 -16.86 30.85 28.51
C VAL A 55 -15.96 31.55 29.54
N ILE A 56 -14.65 31.25 29.54
CA ILE A 56 -13.68 31.92 30.43
C ILE A 56 -13.71 33.43 30.20
N LYS A 57 -13.73 33.86 28.94
CA LYS A 57 -13.79 35.28 28.57
C LYS A 57 -15.08 35.96 29.01
N ILE A 58 -16.24 35.34 28.74
CA ILE A 58 -17.56 35.89 29.09
C ILE A 58 -17.72 36.04 30.60
N LEU A 59 -17.22 35.07 31.38
CA LEU A 59 -17.34 35.05 32.83
C LEU A 59 -16.21 35.80 33.55
N GLY A 60 -15.23 36.35 32.82
CA GLY A 60 -14.09 37.05 33.41
C GLY A 60 -13.21 36.16 34.30
N LEU A 61 -13.15 34.85 34.02
CA LEU A 61 -12.44 33.89 34.87
C LEU A 61 -10.91 33.98 34.64
N PRO A 62 -10.09 33.91 35.70
CA PRO A 62 -8.65 33.82 35.54
C PRO A 62 -8.27 32.43 35.03
N TYR A 63 -7.36 32.35 34.07
CA TYR A 63 -6.73 31.09 33.65
C TYR A 63 -5.21 31.23 33.62
N PHE A 64 -4.54 30.82 34.72
CA PHE A 64 -3.08 30.96 34.94
C PHE A 64 -2.47 32.34 34.56
N GLY A 65 -3.23 33.42 34.67
CA GLY A 65 -2.77 34.76 34.26
C GLY A 65 -2.53 34.91 32.74
N MET A 66 -2.98 33.95 31.94
CA MET A 66 -2.82 33.96 30.48
C MET A 66 -3.77 34.95 29.80
N ASN A 67 -3.35 35.43 28.63
CA ASN A 67 -4.19 36.26 27.76
C ASN A 67 -5.29 35.41 27.09
N VAL A 68 -6.45 35.33 27.74
CA VAL A 68 -7.62 34.56 27.29
C VAL A 68 -8.07 34.99 25.89
N THR A 69 -8.03 36.29 25.56
CA THR A 69 -8.42 36.77 24.23
C THR A 69 -7.44 36.34 23.15
N GLY A 70 -6.14 36.38 23.44
CA GLY A 70 -5.09 35.88 22.55
C GLY A 70 -5.25 34.38 22.27
N TRP A 71 -5.46 33.59 23.32
CA TRP A 71 -5.70 32.14 23.18
C TRP A 71 -6.99 31.81 22.44
N LEU A 72 -8.11 32.49 22.73
CA LEU A 72 -9.36 32.32 21.99
C LEU A 72 -9.16 32.59 20.50
N THR A 73 -8.39 33.61 20.15
CA THR A 73 -8.06 33.94 18.76
C THR A 73 -7.21 32.84 18.12
N ALA A 74 -6.17 32.38 18.80
CA ALA A 74 -5.27 31.33 18.32
C ALA A 74 -6.00 30.00 18.09
N VAL A 75 -6.79 29.52 19.05
CA VAL A 75 -7.52 28.25 18.91
C VAL A 75 -8.62 28.35 17.84
N THR A 76 -9.24 29.52 17.66
CA THR A 76 -10.19 29.76 16.56
C THR A 76 -9.49 29.69 15.20
N ALA A 77 -8.31 30.31 15.09
CA ALA A 77 -7.52 30.26 13.85
C ALA A 77 -7.08 28.83 13.51
N VAL A 78 -6.57 28.08 14.49
CA VAL A 78 -6.20 26.66 14.31
C VAL A 78 -7.40 25.84 13.86
N TRP A 79 -8.54 25.98 14.53
CA TRP A 79 -9.77 25.28 14.15
C TRP A 79 -10.22 25.63 12.73
N LEU A 80 -10.23 26.92 12.36
CA LEU A 80 -10.58 27.36 11.01
C LEU A 80 -9.63 26.76 9.96
N ILE A 81 -8.33 26.75 10.22
CA ILE A 81 -7.34 26.13 9.33
C ILE A 81 -7.64 24.64 9.17
N VAL A 82 -7.88 23.92 10.27
CA VAL A 82 -8.16 22.49 10.25
C VAL A 82 -9.44 22.16 9.47
N ILE A 83 -10.56 22.83 9.73
CA ILE A 83 -11.82 22.54 9.03
C ILE A 83 -11.73 22.88 7.53
N LEU A 84 -10.98 23.91 7.15
CA LEU A 84 -10.77 24.30 5.76
C LEU A 84 -9.81 23.34 5.05
N LEU A 85 -8.73 22.94 5.71
CA LEU A 85 -7.76 21.97 5.21
C LEU A 85 -8.45 20.65 4.83
N TYR A 86 -9.37 20.18 5.66
CA TYR A 86 -10.15 18.96 5.40
C TYR A 86 -11.39 19.18 4.53
N GLY A 87 -11.72 20.41 4.16
CA GLY A 87 -12.89 20.71 3.33
C GLY A 87 -14.25 20.42 3.99
N LEU A 88 -14.33 20.38 5.33
CA LEU A 88 -15.56 20.05 6.07
C LEU A 88 -16.75 20.96 5.72
N PRO A 89 -16.59 22.28 5.48
CA PRO A 89 -17.69 23.13 5.04
C PRO A 89 -18.30 22.68 3.70
N GLY A 90 -17.46 22.27 2.75
CA GLY A 90 -17.90 21.76 1.45
C GLY A 90 -18.64 20.44 1.60
N MET A 91 -18.10 19.52 2.40
CA MET A 91 -18.76 18.24 2.70
C MET A 91 -20.13 18.43 3.34
N PHE A 92 -20.22 19.35 4.32
CA PHE A 92 -21.47 19.67 4.99
C PHE A 92 -22.51 20.22 4.02
N TRP A 93 -22.09 21.09 3.10
CA TRP A 93 -22.97 21.61 2.05
C TRP A 93 -23.44 20.53 1.07
N ASN A 94 -22.55 19.61 0.68
CA ASN A 94 -22.86 18.49 -0.19
C ASN A 94 -23.86 17.51 0.46
N ALA A 95 -23.63 17.13 1.72
CA ALA A 95 -24.59 16.36 2.52
C ALA A 95 -25.93 17.11 2.71
N GLY A 96 -25.87 18.44 2.72
CA GLY A 96 -26.98 19.39 2.57
C GLY A 96 -27.91 19.09 1.39
N ARG A 97 -27.31 18.71 0.27
CA ARG A 97 -27.93 18.54 -1.05
C ARG A 97 -28.11 17.08 -1.45
N GLY A 98 -27.73 16.14 -0.58
CA GLY A 98 -27.73 14.71 -0.90
C GLY A 98 -26.65 14.33 -1.93
N ILE A 99 -25.58 15.12 -2.06
CA ILE A 99 -24.43 14.81 -2.91
C ILE A 99 -23.43 14.03 -2.05
N SER A 100 -23.00 12.86 -2.51
CA SER A 100 -21.97 12.09 -1.81
C SER A 100 -20.59 12.74 -1.95
N ASN A 101 -19.86 12.75 -0.85
CA ASN A 101 -18.47 13.16 -0.70
C ASN A 101 -17.49 11.99 -0.81
N ASN A 102 -17.95 10.83 -1.27
CA ASN A 102 -17.13 9.64 -1.46
C ASN A 102 -17.45 8.94 -2.79
N GLY A 103 -16.44 8.76 -3.63
CA GLY A 103 -16.55 8.12 -4.93
C GLY A 103 -17.45 8.89 -5.91
N TYR A 104 -17.97 8.18 -6.91
CA TYR A 104 -18.83 8.78 -7.92
C TYR A 104 -20.27 8.95 -7.44
N PHE A 105 -20.86 10.10 -7.77
CA PHE A 105 -22.28 10.38 -7.57
C PHE A 105 -22.85 11.07 -8.82
N ALA A 106 -23.86 10.47 -9.44
CA ALA A 106 -24.55 11.06 -10.58
C ALA A 106 -25.97 11.49 -10.17
N SER A 107 -26.31 12.75 -10.41
CA SER A 107 -27.68 13.25 -10.41
C SER A 107 -28.21 13.35 -11.84
N VAL A 108 -29.45 13.81 -12.01
CA VAL A 108 -30.06 14.00 -13.34
C VAL A 108 -29.30 15.02 -14.20
N ASP A 109 -28.65 16.01 -13.58
CA ASP A 109 -28.05 17.16 -14.27
C ASP A 109 -26.53 17.28 -14.12
N ALA A 110 -25.92 16.51 -13.22
CA ALA A 110 -24.49 16.62 -12.93
C ALA A 110 -23.91 15.34 -12.37
N VAL A 111 -22.62 15.15 -12.61
CA VAL A 111 -21.81 14.09 -12.01
C VAL A 111 -20.79 14.71 -11.05
N TYR A 112 -20.48 13.99 -9.99
CA TYR A 112 -19.54 14.36 -8.95
C TYR A 112 -18.61 13.18 -8.67
N HIS A 113 -17.38 13.49 -8.25
CA HIS A 113 -16.46 12.54 -7.64
C HIS A 113 -15.93 13.16 -6.33
N ASP A 114 -16.05 12.45 -5.21
CA ASP A 114 -15.69 12.94 -3.87
C ASP A 114 -16.28 14.32 -3.55
N GLY A 115 -17.56 14.52 -3.90
CA GLY A 115 -18.27 15.78 -3.69
C GLY A 115 -17.87 16.93 -4.61
N LYS A 116 -16.89 16.72 -5.51
CA LYS A 116 -16.46 17.71 -6.51
C LYS A 116 -17.19 17.47 -7.83
N ARG A 117 -17.79 18.53 -8.40
CA ARG A 117 -18.52 18.44 -9.66
C ARG A 117 -17.57 18.19 -10.84
N MET A 118 -17.85 17.16 -11.63
CA MET A 118 -17.16 16.80 -12.86
C MET A 118 -17.75 17.59 -14.03
N ARG A 119 -17.12 18.71 -14.41
CA ARG A 119 -17.69 19.65 -15.41
C ARG A 119 -17.82 19.08 -16.82
N HIS A 120 -16.99 18.11 -17.17
CA HIS A 120 -16.94 17.51 -18.51
C HIS A 120 -17.74 16.20 -18.62
N ALA A 121 -18.38 15.78 -17.53
CA ALA A 121 -19.15 14.54 -17.51
C ALA A 121 -20.59 14.76 -17.98
N ASP A 122 -21.06 13.88 -18.86
CA ASP A 122 -22.45 13.84 -19.30
C ASP A 122 -23.29 12.97 -18.34
N ALA A 123 -24.06 13.63 -17.47
CA ALA A 123 -24.84 12.95 -16.44
C ALA A 123 -25.89 11.96 -16.98
N ARG A 124 -26.41 12.19 -18.20
CA ARG A 124 -27.47 11.36 -18.78
C ARG A 124 -26.97 10.02 -19.30
N SER A 125 -25.71 9.97 -19.74
CA SER A 125 -25.06 8.75 -20.22
C SER A 125 -24.05 8.17 -19.23
N PHE A 126 -23.92 8.79 -18.04
CA PHE A 126 -22.97 8.37 -17.04
C PHE A 126 -23.28 6.97 -16.50
N LYS A 127 -22.25 6.13 -16.48
CA LYS A 127 -22.33 4.74 -16.01
C LYS A 127 -21.09 4.41 -15.20
N LEU A 128 -21.32 3.91 -13.99
CA LEU A 128 -20.26 3.35 -13.15
C LEU A 128 -19.87 1.96 -13.67
N LEU A 129 -18.58 1.67 -13.71
CA LEU A 129 -18.08 0.34 -14.06
C LEU A 129 -17.86 -0.51 -12.80
N THR A 130 -17.71 -1.83 -12.97
CA THR A 130 -17.73 -2.84 -11.88
C THR A 130 -16.71 -2.61 -10.76
N ASP A 131 -15.68 -1.80 -10.99
CA ASP A 131 -14.58 -1.52 -10.06
C ASP A 131 -14.80 -0.24 -9.22
N ASN A 132 -15.88 0.52 -9.45
CA ASN A 132 -16.16 1.84 -8.82
C ASN A 132 -15.08 2.93 -8.98
N ARG A 133 -13.87 2.58 -9.41
CA ARG A 133 -12.77 3.50 -9.75
C ARG A 133 -12.93 4.08 -11.15
N TYR A 134 -13.51 3.28 -12.05
CA TYR A 134 -13.83 3.70 -13.41
C TYR A 134 -15.31 4.03 -13.58
N ALA A 135 -15.56 5.07 -14.35
CA ALA A 135 -16.87 5.38 -14.89
C ALA A 135 -16.74 5.83 -16.35
N ILE A 136 -17.83 5.78 -17.09
CA ILE A 136 -17.88 6.20 -18.49
C ILE A 136 -19.10 7.08 -18.72
N ASP A 137 -18.99 7.97 -19.69
CA ASP A 137 -20.13 8.57 -20.36
C ASP A 137 -20.00 8.37 -21.88
N LYS A 138 -20.90 8.96 -22.67
CA LYS A 138 -20.91 8.84 -24.14
C LYS A 138 -19.63 9.33 -24.84
N THR A 139 -18.77 10.09 -24.16
CA THR A 139 -17.60 10.79 -24.71
C THR A 139 -16.31 10.54 -23.96
N THR A 140 -16.37 10.16 -22.69
CA THR A 140 -15.23 10.15 -21.80
C THR A 140 -15.23 8.93 -20.89
N VAL A 141 -14.04 8.35 -20.69
CA VAL A 141 -13.76 7.41 -19.62
C VAL A 141 -13.13 8.18 -18.47
N PHE A 142 -13.54 7.90 -17.23
CA PHE A 142 -13.06 8.53 -16.01
C PHE A 142 -12.41 7.50 -15.10
N TYR A 143 -11.32 7.87 -14.45
CA TYR A 143 -10.65 7.13 -13.38
C TYR A 143 -10.49 8.05 -12.17
N HIS A 144 -11.12 7.70 -11.04
CA HIS A 144 -11.21 8.56 -9.85
C HIS A 144 -11.63 10.02 -10.12
N GLY A 145 -12.59 10.21 -11.03
CA GLY A 145 -13.11 11.52 -11.42
C GLY A 145 -12.29 12.22 -12.50
N ASP A 146 -11.08 11.76 -12.80
CA ASP A 146 -10.21 12.35 -13.82
C ASP A 146 -10.42 11.68 -15.19
N PRO A 147 -10.46 12.44 -16.30
CA PRO A 147 -10.54 11.87 -17.64
C PRO A 147 -9.32 11.00 -17.98
N VAL A 148 -9.58 9.81 -18.49
CA VAL A 148 -8.54 8.91 -19.02
C VAL A 148 -8.16 9.38 -20.43
N ARG A 149 -6.89 9.73 -20.60
CA ARG A 149 -6.37 10.29 -21.85
C ARG A 149 -6.44 9.25 -22.99
N GLU A 150 -6.90 9.67 -24.16
CA GLU A 150 -6.97 8.86 -25.40
C GLU A 150 -7.85 7.61 -25.33
N ALA A 151 -8.64 7.44 -24.26
CA ALA A 151 -9.57 6.33 -24.12
C ALA A 151 -10.76 6.47 -25.08
N ASP A 152 -11.12 5.37 -25.74
CA ASP A 152 -12.36 5.22 -26.50
C ASP A 152 -13.46 4.61 -25.60
N PRO A 153 -14.43 5.40 -25.11
CA PRO A 153 -15.48 4.91 -24.22
C PRO A 153 -16.37 3.83 -24.86
N ALA A 154 -16.46 3.79 -26.19
CA ALA A 154 -17.34 2.86 -26.89
C ALA A 154 -16.80 1.41 -26.87
N SER A 155 -15.49 1.24 -26.74
CA SER A 155 -14.83 -0.07 -26.68
C SER A 155 -14.11 -0.33 -25.35
N PHE A 156 -14.30 0.54 -24.34
CA PHE A 156 -13.57 0.45 -23.08
C PHE A 156 -14.08 -0.72 -22.23
N GLU A 157 -13.20 -1.69 -22.00
CA GLU A 157 -13.52 -2.92 -21.29
C GLU A 157 -12.37 -3.36 -20.38
N PRO A 158 -12.66 -4.12 -19.32
CA PRO A 158 -11.62 -4.68 -18.46
C PRO A 158 -10.85 -5.78 -19.19
N VAL A 159 -9.53 -5.82 -18.98
CA VAL A 159 -8.70 -6.93 -19.49
C VAL A 159 -8.96 -8.16 -18.62
N ALA A 160 -9.33 -9.28 -19.26
CA ALA A 160 -9.46 -10.56 -18.58
C ALA A 160 -8.07 -11.18 -18.31
N GLU A 161 -7.91 -11.81 -17.16
CA GLU A 161 -6.70 -12.58 -16.86
C GLU A 161 -6.71 -13.89 -17.64
N ALA A 162 -5.58 -14.21 -18.29
CA ALA A 162 -5.43 -15.46 -19.02
C ALA A 162 -5.20 -16.67 -18.09
N GLN A 163 -4.68 -16.43 -16.88
CA GLN A 163 -4.32 -17.47 -15.91
C GLN A 163 -4.86 -17.13 -14.50
N PRO A 164 -6.18 -17.21 -14.29
CA PRO A 164 -6.83 -16.82 -13.02
C PRO A 164 -6.33 -17.64 -11.81
N ASP A 165 -5.90 -18.89 -12.01
CA ASP A 165 -5.48 -19.79 -10.92
C ASP A 165 -4.12 -19.41 -10.31
N THR A 166 -3.33 -18.57 -10.97
CA THR A 166 -1.98 -18.16 -10.52
C THR A 166 -1.92 -16.68 -10.10
N SER A 167 -3.03 -15.96 -10.24
CA SER A 167 -3.18 -14.55 -9.90
C SER A 167 -3.79 -14.40 -8.51
N ARG A 168 -2.95 -14.23 -7.48
CA ARG A 168 -3.44 -13.87 -6.13
C ARG A 168 -4.15 -12.51 -6.10
N ILE A 169 -3.88 -11.62 -7.06
CA ILE A 169 -4.28 -10.21 -6.95
C ILE A 169 -5.79 -10.01 -7.16
N VAL A 170 -6.39 -10.57 -8.23
CA VAL A 170 -7.84 -10.45 -8.43
C VAL A 170 -8.61 -11.33 -7.45
N ALA A 171 -8.08 -12.49 -7.08
CA ALA A 171 -8.65 -13.36 -6.06
C ALA A 171 -8.70 -12.70 -4.67
N ASP A 172 -7.66 -11.96 -4.28
CA ASP A 172 -7.55 -11.34 -2.95
C ASP A 172 -8.24 -9.96 -2.87
N THR A 173 -8.35 -9.22 -4.00
CA THR A 173 -8.80 -7.81 -3.97
C THR A 173 -10.03 -7.49 -4.83
N GLY A 174 -10.46 -8.39 -5.72
CA GLY A 174 -11.54 -8.12 -6.68
C GLY A 174 -11.27 -6.95 -7.65
N THR A 175 -10.04 -6.43 -7.67
CA THR A 175 -9.67 -5.16 -8.30
C THR A 175 -9.12 -5.41 -9.70
N ARG A 176 -9.74 -4.80 -10.73
CA ARG A 176 -9.32 -4.94 -12.14
C ARG A 176 -8.36 -3.82 -12.52
N ILE A 177 -7.07 -4.14 -12.51
CA ILE A 177 -6.01 -3.14 -12.64
C ILE A 177 -5.79 -2.72 -14.11
N PHE A 178 -5.96 -3.66 -15.05
CA PHE A 178 -5.80 -3.43 -16.48
C PHE A 178 -7.13 -3.29 -17.22
N TRP A 179 -7.19 -2.29 -18.08
CA TRP A 179 -8.32 -2.00 -18.96
C TRP A 179 -7.82 -1.78 -20.37
N ARG A 180 -8.68 -1.95 -21.36
CA ARG A 180 -8.33 -1.73 -22.76
C ARG A 180 -9.47 -1.06 -23.51
N ASP A 181 -9.11 -0.44 -24.61
CA ASP A 181 -10.01 -0.15 -25.70
C ASP A 181 -9.46 -0.75 -27.00
N LYS A 182 -10.08 -0.45 -28.14
CA LYS A 182 -9.66 -1.00 -29.44
C LYS A 182 -8.26 -0.57 -29.89
N ASN A 183 -7.69 0.49 -29.30
CA ASN A 183 -6.41 1.12 -29.68
C ASN A 183 -5.36 1.07 -28.58
N HIS A 184 -5.75 0.98 -27.31
CA HIS A 184 -4.86 1.21 -26.18
C HIS A 184 -5.08 0.26 -25.00
N ILE A 185 -4.02 0.11 -24.18
CA ILE A 185 -4.04 -0.55 -22.88
C ILE A 185 -3.83 0.49 -21.77
N TYR A 186 -4.53 0.30 -20.66
CA TYR A 186 -4.52 1.18 -19.50
C TYR A 186 -4.22 0.42 -18.22
N TYR A 187 -3.37 0.99 -17.38
CA TYR A 187 -3.06 0.52 -16.03
C TYR A 187 -3.40 1.62 -15.03
N ASN A 188 -4.37 1.37 -14.13
CA ASN A 188 -4.83 2.35 -13.13
C ASN A 188 -5.10 3.75 -13.71
N GLY A 189 -5.87 3.81 -14.81
CA GLY A 189 -6.27 5.04 -15.49
C GLY A 189 -5.20 5.66 -16.38
N LYS A 190 -4.01 5.06 -16.46
CA LYS A 190 -2.90 5.58 -17.27
C LYS A 190 -2.70 4.73 -18.52
N LEU A 191 -2.58 5.41 -19.66
CA LEU A 191 -2.20 4.80 -20.93
C LEU A 191 -0.80 4.18 -20.82
N ILE A 192 -0.67 2.92 -21.26
CA ILE A 192 0.63 2.28 -21.49
C ILE A 192 0.97 2.42 -22.99
N PRO A 193 1.99 3.21 -23.36
CA PRO A 193 2.30 3.48 -24.75
C PRO A 193 2.91 2.26 -25.44
N GLY A 194 2.53 2.04 -26.70
CA GLY A 194 3.16 1.02 -27.56
C GLY A 194 2.68 -0.41 -27.35
N CYS A 195 1.71 -0.64 -26.46
CA CYS A 195 1.04 -1.93 -26.35
C CYS A 195 0.16 -2.22 -27.57
N ASP A 196 0.13 -3.47 -28.01
CA ASP A 196 -0.88 -3.97 -28.95
C ASP A 196 -2.10 -4.54 -28.19
N PRO A 197 -3.25 -3.84 -28.15
CA PRO A 197 -4.40 -4.28 -27.37
C PRO A 197 -5.03 -5.57 -27.88
N ALA A 198 -4.85 -5.89 -29.16
CA ALA A 198 -5.44 -7.07 -29.77
C ALA A 198 -4.73 -8.36 -29.33
N SER A 199 -3.42 -8.30 -29.07
CA SER A 199 -2.60 -9.41 -28.60
C SER A 199 -2.24 -9.33 -27.12
N PHE A 200 -2.67 -8.28 -26.41
CA PHE A 200 -2.38 -8.10 -24.99
C PHE A 200 -3.00 -9.19 -24.12
N GLU A 201 -2.15 -9.88 -23.36
CA GLU A 201 -2.47 -10.97 -22.46
C GLU A 201 -1.99 -10.61 -21.04
N LEU A 202 -2.93 -10.51 -20.10
CA LEU A 202 -2.60 -10.35 -18.69
C LEU A 202 -2.23 -11.71 -18.08
N MET A 203 -1.01 -11.81 -17.59
CA MET A 203 -0.45 -12.98 -16.91
C MET A 203 -0.51 -12.77 -15.39
N ALA A 204 -0.10 -13.78 -14.62
CA ALA A 204 -0.04 -13.68 -13.17
C ALA A 204 1.06 -12.72 -12.67
N GLY A 205 0.90 -12.27 -11.43
CA GLY A 205 1.92 -11.46 -10.74
C GLY A 205 2.17 -10.09 -11.35
N LEU A 206 1.16 -9.46 -11.99
CA LEU A 206 1.25 -8.19 -12.73
C LEU A 206 2.14 -8.22 -13.98
N TYR A 207 2.57 -9.41 -14.40
CA TYR A 207 3.17 -9.55 -15.72
C TYR A 207 2.09 -9.54 -16.80
N SER A 208 2.42 -9.00 -17.94
CA SER A 208 1.59 -9.07 -19.14
C SER A 208 2.48 -9.11 -20.36
N ARG A 209 1.92 -9.47 -21.51
CA ARG A 209 2.65 -9.46 -22.76
C ARG A 209 1.73 -9.11 -23.92
N ASP A 210 2.32 -8.63 -25.00
CA ASP A 210 1.69 -8.58 -26.30
C ASP A 210 2.55 -9.35 -27.32
N ALA A 211 2.24 -9.24 -28.61
CA ALA A 211 2.98 -9.93 -29.66
C ALA A 211 4.47 -9.56 -29.75
N SER A 212 4.89 -8.42 -29.20
CA SER A 212 6.24 -7.85 -29.35
C SER A 212 6.99 -7.63 -28.04
N HIS A 213 6.28 -7.42 -26.92
CA HIS A 213 6.86 -7.00 -25.66
C HIS A 213 6.29 -7.76 -24.46
N VAL A 214 7.09 -7.80 -23.39
CA VAL A 214 6.66 -8.23 -22.06
C VAL A 214 6.67 -7.02 -21.14
N TYR A 215 5.71 -6.95 -20.23
CA TYR A 215 5.54 -5.87 -19.29
C TYR A 215 5.44 -6.38 -17.86
N TYR A 216 5.89 -5.58 -16.93
CA TYR A 216 5.54 -5.69 -15.51
C TYR A 216 4.83 -4.41 -15.09
N SER A 217 3.56 -4.52 -14.69
CA SER A 217 2.68 -3.36 -14.44
C SER A 217 2.61 -2.43 -15.66
N ASP A 218 3.17 -1.23 -15.59
CA ASP A 218 3.22 -0.22 -16.65
C ASP A 218 4.59 -0.12 -17.35
N GLN A 219 5.53 -1.02 -17.03
CA GLN A 219 6.90 -0.97 -17.53
C GLN A 219 7.19 -2.08 -18.54
N VAL A 220 7.79 -1.72 -19.68
CA VAL A 220 8.29 -2.68 -20.65
C VAL A 220 9.60 -3.32 -20.16
N LEU A 221 9.68 -4.65 -20.24
CA LEU A 221 10.91 -5.40 -20.01
C LEU A 221 11.70 -5.45 -21.32
N ALA A 222 12.75 -4.63 -21.40
CA ALA A 222 13.53 -4.48 -22.63
C ALA A 222 14.24 -5.78 -23.03
N GLY A 223 14.14 -6.14 -24.31
CA GLY A 223 14.86 -7.28 -24.90
C GLY A 223 14.31 -8.66 -24.53
N VAL A 224 13.16 -8.72 -23.89
CA VAL A 224 12.49 -9.98 -23.51
C VAL A 224 11.66 -10.51 -24.69
N ASP A 225 11.82 -11.79 -25.03
CA ASP A 225 10.97 -12.45 -26.02
C ASP A 225 9.64 -12.89 -25.37
N PRO A 226 8.49 -12.33 -25.81
CA PRO A 226 7.18 -12.70 -25.25
C PRO A 226 6.82 -14.18 -25.39
N ARG A 227 7.38 -14.86 -26.39
CA ARG A 227 7.04 -16.25 -26.72
C ARG A 227 7.64 -17.26 -25.75
N THR A 228 8.79 -16.94 -25.18
CA THR A 228 9.49 -17.81 -24.22
C THR A 228 9.26 -17.39 -22.78
N PHE A 229 8.62 -16.23 -22.57
CA PHE A 229 8.32 -15.68 -21.26
C PHE A 229 7.31 -16.54 -20.49
N ARG A 230 7.64 -16.88 -19.25
CA ARG A 230 6.81 -17.66 -18.33
C ARG A 230 6.91 -17.12 -16.91
N PHE A 231 5.79 -17.10 -16.22
CA PHE A 231 5.72 -16.81 -14.79
C PHE A 231 6.08 -18.06 -13.99
N LEU A 232 6.86 -17.90 -12.92
CA LEU A 232 7.35 -18.99 -12.08
C LEU A 232 6.78 -18.96 -10.65
N GLY A 233 6.04 -17.91 -10.27
CA GLY A 233 5.49 -17.73 -8.91
C GLY A 233 6.15 -16.58 -8.14
N GLU A 234 5.45 -16.03 -7.15
CA GLU A 234 6.00 -15.06 -6.16
C GLU A 234 6.72 -13.81 -6.74
N GLY A 235 6.30 -13.36 -7.93
CA GLY A 235 6.88 -12.23 -8.65
C GLY A 235 8.09 -12.59 -9.52
N ILE A 236 8.41 -13.87 -9.65
CA ILE A 236 9.51 -14.41 -10.43
C ILE A 236 9.00 -14.85 -11.80
N ALA A 237 9.72 -14.50 -12.85
CA ALA A 237 9.46 -14.93 -14.21
C ALA A 237 10.77 -15.22 -14.95
N THR A 238 10.70 -15.81 -16.14
CA THR A 238 11.87 -16.09 -16.98
C THR A 238 11.49 -16.07 -18.45
N ASP A 239 12.45 -15.67 -19.30
CA ASP A 239 12.39 -15.81 -20.76
C ASP A 239 13.05 -17.10 -21.25
N GLY A 240 13.44 -18.00 -20.34
CA GLY A 240 14.21 -19.21 -20.64
C GLY A 240 15.73 -19.00 -20.69
N LYS A 241 16.23 -17.78 -20.49
CA LYS A 241 17.68 -17.48 -20.42
C LYS A 241 18.07 -16.95 -19.05
N VAL A 242 17.27 -16.03 -18.49
CA VAL A 242 17.52 -15.41 -17.19
C VAL A 242 16.24 -15.31 -16.37
N LEU A 243 16.37 -14.93 -15.10
CA LEU A 243 15.23 -14.61 -14.24
C LEU A 243 14.92 -13.11 -14.27
N TYR A 244 13.64 -12.82 -14.12
CA TYR A 244 13.08 -11.50 -13.87
C TYR A 244 12.39 -11.53 -12.51
N ILE A 245 12.82 -10.65 -11.61
CA ILE A 245 12.22 -10.44 -10.30
C ILE A 245 11.44 -9.12 -10.39
N TYR A 246 10.14 -9.22 -10.58
CA TYR A 246 9.30 -8.11 -10.99
C TYR A 246 9.80 -7.42 -12.28
N HIS A 247 10.11 -6.14 -12.22
CA HIS A 247 10.66 -5.39 -13.36
C HIS A 247 12.17 -5.57 -13.54
N LYS A 248 12.86 -6.25 -12.60
CA LYS A 248 14.32 -6.33 -12.60
C LYS A 248 14.81 -7.62 -13.24
N ARG A 249 15.71 -7.49 -14.20
CA ARG A 249 16.51 -8.60 -14.73
C ARG A 249 17.57 -8.99 -13.68
N SER A 250 17.75 -10.29 -13.45
CA SER A 250 18.83 -10.81 -12.60
C SER A 250 19.98 -11.29 -13.49
N GLU A 251 21.21 -10.92 -13.13
CA GLU A 251 22.43 -11.45 -13.76
C GLU A 251 22.97 -12.69 -13.03
N THR A 252 22.40 -13.02 -11.87
CA THR A 252 22.79 -14.21 -11.10
C THR A 252 22.53 -15.47 -11.91
N PRO A 253 23.57 -16.30 -12.16
CA PRO A 253 23.40 -17.54 -12.91
C PRO A 253 22.58 -18.54 -12.09
N VAL A 254 21.56 -19.09 -12.72
CA VAL A 254 20.70 -20.13 -12.14
C VAL A 254 20.52 -21.27 -13.13
N ASP A 255 20.29 -22.48 -12.61
CA ASP A 255 19.85 -23.61 -13.42
C ASP A 255 18.32 -23.57 -13.56
N LEU A 256 17.86 -22.96 -14.66
CA LEU A 256 16.44 -22.83 -14.98
C LEU A 256 15.72 -24.18 -15.21
N SER A 257 16.45 -25.29 -15.40
CA SER A 257 15.84 -26.60 -15.62
C SER A 257 15.40 -27.29 -14.32
N SER A 258 16.03 -26.93 -13.20
CA SER A 258 15.70 -27.44 -11.86
C SER A 258 15.15 -26.36 -10.92
N PHE A 259 14.91 -25.16 -11.45
CA PHE A 259 14.46 -24.00 -10.68
C PHE A 259 13.10 -24.24 -10.02
N THR A 260 13.01 -23.94 -8.72
CA THR A 260 11.78 -24.01 -7.92
C THR A 260 11.70 -22.82 -6.97
N VAL A 261 10.50 -22.28 -6.80
CA VAL A 261 10.20 -21.29 -5.76
C VAL A 261 9.95 -22.03 -4.45
N ILE A 262 10.51 -21.52 -3.35
CA ILE A 262 10.27 -22.06 -2.02
C ILE A 262 9.11 -21.26 -1.42
N GLU A 263 7.98 -21.93 -1.18
CA GLU A 263 6.81 -21.32 -0.55
C GLU A 263 7.08 -21.04 0.94
N GLY A 264 6.74 -19.83 1.40
CA GLY A 264 6.93 -19.38 2.78
C GLY A 264 6.17 -18.09 3.09
N GLU A 265 5.84 -17.85 4.37
CA GLU A 265 4.94 -16.76 4.77
C GLU A 265 5.55 -15.34 4.70
N TYR A 266 6.87 -15.19 4.79
CA TYR A 266 7.49 -13.87 4.98
C TYR A 266 8.64 -13.57 4.01
N GLU A 267 9.49 -14.56 3.69
CA GLU A 267 10.66 -14.34 2.85
C GLU A 267 10.62 -15.21 1.58
N ARG A 268 10.88 -14.56 0.45
CA ARG A 268 10.84 -15.21 -0.86
C ARG A 268 12.20 -15.80 -1.21
N PHE A 269 12.27 -17.12 -1.08
CA PHE A 269 13.41 -17.92 -1.50
C PHE A 269 13.08 -18.69 -2.77
N CYS A 270 14.11 -18.98 -3.54
CA CYS A 270 14.06 -19.94 -4.62
C CYS A 270 15.33 -20.77 -4.62
N ARG A 271 15.30 -21.90 -5.31
CA ARG A 271 16.44 -22.80 -5.42
C ARG A 271 16.49 -23.44 -6.79
N ASP A 272 17.69 -23.90 -7.13
CA ASP A 272 17.93 -24.86 -8.19
C ASP A 272 18.83 -25.97 -7.62
N ASN A 273 19.26 -26.92 -8.45
CA ASN A 273 20.16 -27.99 -8.00
C ASN A 273 21.54 -27.49 -7.54
N ASN A 274 21.93 -26.27 -7.89
CA ASN A 274 23.25 -25.70 -7.62
C ASN A 274 23.26 -24.77 -6.40
N GLY A 275 22.12 -24.22 -5.98
CA GLY A 275 22.09 -23.30 -4.86
C GLY A 275 20.71 -22.83 -4.43
N VAL A 276 20.71 -22.17 -3.28
CA VAL A 276 19.58 -21.42 -2.73
C VAL A 276 19.80 -19.94 -2.97
N TYR A 277 18.73 -19.22 -3.24
CA TYR A 277 18.76 -17.81 -3.54
C TYR A 277 17.64 -17.10 -2.79
N MET A 278 17.94 -15.88 -2.35
CA MET A 278 16.98 -15.01 -1.69
C MET A 278 16.70 -13.80 -2.57
N LEU A 279 15.44 -13.37 -2.58
CA LEU A 279 15.02 -12.17 -3.29
C LEU A 279 15.28 -10.90 -2.46
N PHE A 280 16.02 -9.97 -3.07
CA PHE A 280 16.38 -8.66 -2.54
C PHE A 280 15.87 -7.56 -3.47
N VAL A 281 14.55 -7.41 -3.55
CA VAL A 281 13.86 -6.59 -4.56
C VAL A 281 14.31 -5.11 -4.58
N LEU A 282 14.77 -4.60 -3.44
CA LEU A 282 15.25 -3.22 -3.33
C LEU A 282 16.69 -3.02 -3.85
N GLN A 283 17.48 -4.08 -4.02
CA GLN A 283 18.84 -4.02 -4.56
C GLN A 283 18.86 -4.04 -6.10
N ASP A 284 19.95 -3.57 -6.71
CA ASP A 284 20.11 -3.56 -8.17
C ASP A 284 20.10 -4.98 -8.73
N GLU A 285 20.90 -5.89 -8.15
CA GLU A 285 20.80 -7.32 -8.38
C GLU A 285 19.74 -7.90 -7.43
N PRO A 286 18.56 -8.32 -7.93
CA PRO A 286 17.43 -8.67 -7.07
C PRO A 286 17.52 -10.09 -6.51
N LEU A 287 18.53 -10.87 -6.90
CA LEU A 287 18.70 -12.26 -6.52
C LEU A 287 20.09 -12.45 -5.93
N VAL A 288 20.17 -12.91 -4.69
CA VAL A 288 21.47 -13.13 -4.02
C VAL A 288 21.59 -14.60 -3.67
N ARG A 289 22.70 -15.20 -4.08
CA ARG A 289 23.00 -16.60 -3.78
C ARG A 289 23.42 -16.77 -2.32
N ALA A 290 22.78 -17.72 -1.65
CA ALA A 290 23.17 -18.22 -0.33
C ALA A 290 24.42 -19.09 -0.46
N ALA A 291 25.60 -18.50 -0.28
CA ALA A 291 26.86 -19.23 -0.41
C ALA A 291 26.93 -20.37 0.63
N GLY A 292 27.20 -21.59 0.15
CA GLY A 292 27.34 -22.78 0.99
C GLY A 292 26.04 -23.46 1.39
N ALA A 293 24.88 -22.88 1.07
CA ALA A 293 23.60 -23.49 1.37
C ALA A 293 23.33 -24.73 0.51
N ASP A 294 22.90 -25.82 1.14
CA ASP A 294 22.48 -27.05 0.46
C ASP A 294 21.02 -26.91 -0.04
N PRO A 295 20.79 -26.82 -1.36
CA PRO A 295 19.44 -26.62 -1.90
C PRO A 295 18.49 -27.77 -1.62
N ALA A 296 18.99 -29.00 -1.43
CA ALA A 296 18.14 -30.16 -1.20
C ALA A 296 17.51 -30.14 0.20
N THR A 297 18.23 -29.60 1.19
CA THR A 297 17.84 -29.65 2.61
C THR A 297 17.52 -28.29 3.22
N PHE A 298 17.70 -27.20 2.48
CA PHE A 298 17.39 -25.86 2.96
C PHE A 298 15.91 -25.68 3.28
N THR A 299 15.65 -25.08 4.43
CA THR A 299 14.33 -24.72 4.94
C THR A 299 14.36 -23.34 5.58
N THR A 300 13.30 -22.58 5.40
CA THR A 300 13.10 -21.28 6.07
C THR A 300 12.52 -21.48 7.46
N LEU A 301 12.93 -20.63 8.39
CA LEU A 301 12.43 -20.55 9.75
C LEU A 301 11.85 -19.15 10.00
N GLU A 302 11.13 -19.00 11.10
CA GLU A 302 10.62 -17.68 11.51
C GLU A 302 11.76 -16.70 11.85
N ARG A 303 11.40 -15.41 11.91
CA ARG A 303 12.31 -14.32 12.31
C ARG A 303 13.58 -14.28 11.48
N SER A 304 13.47 -14.45 10.17
CA SER A 304 14.58 -14.18 9.28
C SER A 304 15.76 -15.16 9.44
N TYR A 305 15.47 -16.40 9.89
CA TYR A 305 16.45 -17.50 9.94
C TYR A 305 16.12 -18.58 8.92
N GLY A 306 17.13 -19.33 8.52
CA GLY A 306 16.99 -20.52 7.67
C GLY A 306 18.06 -21.52 8.03
N LYS A 307 17.88 -22.77 7.63
CA LYS A 307 18.91 -23.79 7.85
C LYS A 307 18.88 -24.84 6.75
N ASP A 308 20.02 -25.45 6.55
CA ASP A 308 20.13 -26.71 5.83
C ASP A 308 20.62 -27.80 6.81
N LYS A 309 21.00 -28.96 6.28
CA LYS A 309 21.48 -30.08 7.10
C LYS A 309 22.78 -29.80 7.87
N ASP A 310 23.62 -28.87 7.40
CA ASP A 310 24.96 -28.60 7.92
C ASP A 310 25.08 -27.21 8.58
N HIS A 311 24.27 -26.24 8.16
CA HIS A 311 24.45 -24.83 8.48
C HIS A 311 23.15 -24.13 8.90
N VAL A 312 23.32 -23.05 9.66
CA VAL A 312 22.24 -22.10 9.97
C VAL A 312 22.59 -20.74 9.37
N TYR A 313 21.57 -20.06 8.89
CA TYR A 313 21.66 -18.79 8.21
C TYR A 313 20.74 -17.77 8.86
N PHE A 314 21.15 -16.51 8.80
CA PHE A 314 20.31 -15.37 9.10
C PHE A 314 20.25 -14.49 7.87
N PHE A 315 19.07 -13.95 7.58
CA PHE A 315 18.86 -13.10 6.43
C PHE A 315 17.97 -11.92 6.74
N GLY A 316 18.42 -10.70 6.50
CA GLY A 316 17.61 -9.55 6.85
C GLY A 316 18.44 -8.29 6.92
N ASN A 317 17.78 -7.20 7.35
CA ASN A 317 18.42 -5.92 7.55
C ASN A 317 18.60 -5.67 9.04
N TYR A 318 19.85 -5.56 9.50
CA TYR A 318 20.17 -5.25 10.88
C TYR A 318 21.21 -4.13 10.99
N GLN A 319 20.98 -3.18 11.90
CA GLN A 319 21.86 -2.04 12.19
C GLN A 319 22.33 -1.23 10.97
N GLY A 320 21.49 -1.12 9.93
CA GLY A 320 21.83 -0.36 8.72
C GLY A 320 22.87 -1.04 7.82
N LYS A 321 23.20 -2.32 8.05
CA LYS A 321 24.12 -3.11 7.21
C LYS A 321 23.50 -3.58 5.88
N GLY A 322 22.31 -3.09 5.53
CA GLY A 322 21.58 -3.52 4.35
C GLY A 322 21.01 -4.92 4.53
N GLN A 323 20.22 -5.37 3.56
CA GLN A 323 19.61 -6.69 3.59
C GLN A 323 20.68 -7.71 3.17
N GLN A 324 20.99 -8.69 4.04
CA GLN A 324 22.09 -9.64 3.87
C GLN A 324 21.61 -11.09 3.97
N PHE A 325 22.43 -12.03 3.50
CA PHE A 325 22.31 -13.45 3.78
C PHE A 325 23.63 -13.93 4.40
N VAL A 326 23.60 -14.35 5.66
CA VAL A 326 24.79 -14.57 6.49
C VAL A 326 24.78 -15.96 7.08
N LEU A 327 25.91 -16.66 6.95
CA LEU A 327 26.16 -17.92 7.64
C LEU A 327 26.45 -17.67 9.12
N LEU A 328 25.74 -18.36 10.01
CA LEU A 328 26.01 -18.35 11.44
C LEU A 328 27.08 -19.40 11.76
N GLU A 329 28.34 -18.95 11.77
CA GLU A 329 29.49 -19.83 11.96
C GLU A 329 29.41 -20.66 13.25
N GLY A 330 29.45 -21.98 13.07
CA GLY A 330 29.39 -22.99 14.13
C GLY A 330 28.03 -23.16 14.82
N ALA A 331 26.96 -22.52 14.33
CA ALA A 331 25.62 -22.77 14.84
C ALA A 331 25.18 -24.21 14.52
N ASN A 332 24.53 -24.89 15.46
CA ASN A 332 24.09 -26.27 15.25
C ASN A 332 22.68 -26.33 14.63
N PRO A 333 22.53 -26.73 13.35
CA PRO A 333 21.23 -26.77 12.68
C PRO A 333 20.25 -27.79 13.27
N ALA A 334 20.74 -28.86 13.89
CA ALA A 334 19.91 -29.91 14.47
C ALA A 334 19.16 -29.44 15.73
N THR A 335 19.78 -28.55 16.51
CA THR A 335 19.23 -28.01 17.77
C THR A 335 18.76 -26.57 17.65
N PHE A 336 18.86 -25.95 16.46
CA PHE A 336 18.45 -24.57 16.24
C PHE A 336 16.94 -24.39 16.39
N THR A 337 16.55 -23.47 17.27
CA THR A 337 15.16 -23.14 17.58
C THR A 337 14.95 -21.64 17.64
N ILE A 338 13.78 -21.20 17.16
CA ILE A 338 13.33 -19.81 17.23
C ILE A 338 12.48 -19.64 18.48
N GLY A 339 12.74 -18.58 19.25
CA GLY A 339 12.02 -18.28 20.48
C GLY A 339 12.65 -17.10 21.21
N TYR A 340 11.81 -16.18 21.70
CA TYR A 340 12.31 -15.05 22.48
C TYR A 340 12.67 -15.50 23.90
N ASP A 341 13.89 -15.22 24.33
CA ASP A 341 14.37 -15.42 25.69
C ASP A 341 14.66 -14.07 26.35
N ALA A 342 13.93 -13.75 27.41
CA ALA A 342 14.07 -12.49 28.13
C ALA A 342 15.36 -12.38 28.94
N ALA A 343 15.97 -13.50 29.35
CA ALA A 343 17.18 -13.51 30.16
C ALA A 343 18.41 -13.18 29.31
N THR A 344 18.51 -13.77 28.12
CA THR A 344 19.61 -13.52 27.17
C THR A 344 19.29 -12.41 26.16
N LYS A 345 18.04 -11.92 26.14
CA LYS A 345 17.53 -10.97 25.13
C LYS A 345 17.78 -11.47 23.71
N SER A 346 17.59 -12.77 23.49
CA SER A 346 17.81 -13.44 22.22
C SER A 346 16.49 -13.86 21.58
N GLU A 347 16.52 -14.13 20.28
CA GLU A 347 15.36 -14.55 19.51
C GLU A 347 15.50 -15.95 18.89
N ALA A 348 16.70 -16.54 18.98
CA ALA A 348 17.01 -17.88 18.54
C ALA A 348 18.17 -18.48 19.36
N ARG A 349 18.27 -19.81 19.38
CA ARG A 349 19.33 -20.55 20.09
C ARG A 349 19.59 -21.91 19.49
N ASP A 350 20.78 -22.47 19.72
CA ASP A 350 21.20 -23.79 19.26
C ASP A 350 21.61 -24.76 20.39
N GLY A 351 21.05 -24.55 21.58
CA GLY A 351 21.44 -25.27 22.79
C GLY A 351 22.35 -24.41 23.66
N SER A 352 23.62 -24.24 23.29
CA SER A 352 24.60 -23.49 24.10
C SER A 352 24.78 -22.03 23.70
N ARG A 353 24.36 -21.62 22.49
CA ARG A 353 24.54 -20.26 21.99
C ARG A 353 23.20 -19.58 21.78
N SER A 354 23.18 -18.26 21.97
CA SER A 354 22.00 -17.42 21.81
C SER A 354 22.25 -16.38 20.73
N TYR A 355 21.24 -16.10 19.90
CA TYR A 355 21.34 -15.23 18.74
C TYR A 355 20.27 -14.15 18.74
N LEU A 356 20.65 -12.95 18.33
CA LEU A 356 19.76 -11.81 18.10
C LEU A 356 20.17 -11.15 16.77
N TYR A 357 19.26 -11.11 15.81
CA TYR A 357 19.49 -10.63 14.45
C TYR A 357 20.72 -11.26 13.78
N GLY A 358 20.89 -12.57 13.94
CA GLY A 358 22.02 -13.33 13.40
C GLY A 358 23.35 -13.15 14.14
N GLU A 359 23.43 -12.23 15.10
CA GLU A 359 24.63 -12.02 15.93
C GLU A 359 24.52 -12.81 17.24
N ARG A 360 25.64 -13.37 17.69
CA ARG A 360 25.72 -14.10 18.95
C ARG A 360 25.69 -13.12 20.14
N VAL A 361 24.89 -13.40 21.18
CA VAL A 361 24.66 -12.48 22.32
C VAL A 361 25.02 -13.04 23.71
N ASP A 362 25.50 -14.28 23.80
CA ASP A 362 25.93 -14.95 25.03
C ASP A 362 27.44 -14.94 25.27
#